data_AF-A0A7I4Y5R7-F1
#
_entry.id   AF-A0A7I4Y5R7-F1
#
_cell.length_a   1.000
_cell.length_b   1.000
_cell.length_c   1.000
_cell.angle_alpha   90.00
_cell.angle_beta   90.00
_cell.angle_gamma   90.00
#
_symmetry.space_group_name_H-M   'P 1'
#
loop_
_entity.id
_entity.type
_entity.pdbx_description
1 polymer ?
#
loop_
_entity_poly.entity_id
_entity_poly.type
_entity_poly.pdbx_seq_one_letter_code
_entity_poly.pdbx_strand_id
1 'polypeptide(L)'
;MDIPTADGLEIIDFSKNGEKDSQNPVEIRLTNGRKVLVHKENAYENYFHDGRSFDDVDSTENSLLQFEFNFQLHKDGLREMKEVGNTIHSNPMAVYHKNVLWCYAYGLTAVKEDNGDLLCLFEMISIGPSFSKKQNEIRGGIGNNCPRNQYAPEIKEISLTLMGSSEIKIPLGRKNDAFVAETLIPLDLLKKIIEHLPTLAMRVQLTIPSSYFNIERLINLNLEQPPTKPSAQKILTIILNGGKPPGYDWVITVAEGSPREFFVHRKVLEDASPTLKVVIHTHTSLPSEQLLMVSHEDRCILTATHASDMKTILTYFYLRQYEIPPYDAFARVGRTLCLLFPQEVILGFFEHWEVAIARDLLQADKHNTCATLRSCAQHLISIFSAPYGAMPVAKRIAVAVMADTWQMAEAHGVNVEEQIKNMRDLPMGFMDKILYSVEKFRTVVSGVRKRSV
;
A
#
# COMPACT_ATOMS: atom_id res chain seq x y z
N MET A 1 12.87 23.24 32.32
CA MET A 1 14.17 23.01 31.67
C MET A 1 13.87 22.55 30.26
N ASP A 2 14.28 23.33 29.26
CA ASP A 2 14.07 23.00 27.87
C ASP A 2 15.00 21.85 27.49
N ILE A 3 14.42 20.66 27.33
CA ILE A 3 15.13 19.48 26.81
C ILE A 3 15.68 19.87 25.43
N PRO A 4 17.01 19.79 25.20
CA PRO A 4 17.57 20.12 23.90
C PRO A 4 16.89 19.26 22.84
N THR A 5 16.20 19.92 21.90
CA THR A 5 15.59 19.27 20.74
C THR A 5 16.72 18.76 19.87
N ALA A 6 17.08 17.48 20.04
CA ALA A 6 17.77 16.74 19.01
C ALA A 6 16.90 16.83 17.74
N ASP A 7 17.46 17.29 16.61
CA ASP A 7 16.74 17.29 15.35
C ASP A 7 16.14 15.90 15.15
N GLY A 8 14.80 15.84 15.03
CA GLY A 8 14.00 14.63 15.21
C GLY A 8 14.41 13.44 14.36
N LEU A 9 13.85 12.26 14.68
CA LEU A 9 14.17 10.98 14.05
C LEU A 9 14.32 11.07 12.51
N GLU A 10 15.53 10.81 12.00
CA GLU A 10 15.78 10.74 10.55
C GLU A 10 15.34 9.36 10.04
N ILE A 11 14.23 9.31 9.30
CA ILE A 11 13.62 8.05 8.85
C ILE A 11 14.35 7.52 7.62
N ILE A 12 14.98 6.35 7.77
CA ILE A 12 15.66 5.66 6.68
C ILE A 12 14.68 4.74 5.95
N ASP A 13 14.76 4.71 4.62
CA ASP A 13 14.04 3.71 3.83
C ASP A 13 14.76 2.37 3.91
N PHE A 14 14.20 1.45 4.68
CA PHE A 14 14.73 0.10 4.89
C PHE A 14 14.76 -0.77 3.63
N SER A 15 14.19 -0.31 2.50
CA SER A 15 13.96 -1.14 1.32
C SER A 15 15.18 -1.46 0.43
N LYS A 16 16.39 -1.06 0.83
CA LYS A 16 17.58 -1.16 -0.03
C LYS A 16 18.59 -2.24 0.34
N ASN A 17 18.45 -2.90 1.49
CA ASN A 17 19.48 -3.82 1.98
C ASN A 17 18.97 -5.28 2.02
N GLY A 18 19.04 -5.94 0.86
CA GLY A 18 18.80 -7.38 0.75
C GLY A 18 20.09 -8.18 0.93
N GLU A 19 20.41 -8.58 2.16
CA GLU A 19 21.37 -9.65 2.42
C GLU A 19 20.84 -10.56 3.55
N LYS A 20 20.64 -11.84 3.23
CA LYS A 20 20.26 -12.88 4.18
C LYS A 20 21.45 -13.20 5.11
N ASP A 21 21.15 -13.48 6.37
CA ASP A 21 22.04 -14.05 7.39
C ASP A 21 23.10 -13.15 8.07
N SER A 22 22.67 -12.12 8.79
CA SER A 22 23.39 -11.74 10.03
C SER A 22 22.45 -11.08 11.05
N GLN A 23 22.59 -11.42 12.34
CA GLN A 23 21.88 -10.75 13.44
C GLN A 23 22.49 -9.38 13.81
N ASN A 24 23.53 -8.94 13.08
CA ASN A 24 24.27 -7.73 13.39
C ASN A 24 23.59 -6.50 12.77
N PRO A 25 23.56 -5.36 13.48
CA PRO A 25 23.05 -4.11 12.91
C PRO A 25 23.93 -3.62 11.75
N VAL A 26 23.30 -3.02 10.75
CA VAL A 26 23.95 -2.40 9.58
C VAL A 26 24.17 -0.92 9.86
N GLU A 27 25.39 -0.43 9.68
CA GLU A 27 25.73 1.00 9.78
C GLU A 27 25.35 1.73 8.48
N ILE A 28 24.60 2.82 8.61
CA ILE A 28 24.28 3.75 7.53
C ILE A 28 24.78 5.13 7.95
N ARG A 29 25.59 5.76 7.08
CA ARG A 29 26.04 7.14 7.27
C ARG A 29 25.13 8.07 6.48
N LEU A 30 24.57 9.04 7.19
CA LEU A 30 23.71 10.07 6.65
C LEU A 30 24.54 11.21 6.05
N THR A 31 23.94 11.98 5.14
CA THR A 31 24.61 13.10 4.45
C THR A 31 25.03 14.24 5.39
N ASN A 32 24.39 14.34 6.56
CA ASN A 32 24.74 15.25 7.64
C ASN A 32 25.89 14.74 8.55
N GLY A 33 26.50 13.59 8.22
CA GLY A 33 27.56 12.95 9.00
C GLY A 33 27.09 12.12 10.19
N ARG A 34 25.77 12.07 10.48
CA ARG A 34 25.22 11.22 11.54
C ARG A 34 25.31 9.75 11.17
N LYS A 35 25.56 8.91 12.17
CA LYS A 35 25.56 7.45 12.04
C LYS A 35 24.25 6.88 12.54
N VAL A 36 23.62 6.04 11.72
CA VAL A 36 22.42 5.29 12.06
C VAL A 36 22.72 3.81 12.00
N LEU A 37 22.32 3.08 13.03
CA LEU A 37 22.43 1.63 13.10
C LEU A 37 21.05 1.02 12.90
N VAL A 38 20.94 0.09 11.95
CA VAL A 38 19.67 -0.52 11.52
C VAL A 38 19.69 -2.02 11.73
N HIS A 39 18.68 -2.56 12.40
CA HIS A 39 18.48 -4.02 12.50
C HIS A 39 17.94 -4.60 11.18
N LYS A 40 18.35 -5.83 10.81
CA LYS A 40 17.85 -6.54 9.61
C LYS A 40 16.38 -6.93 9.76
N GLU A 41 15.70 -7.11 8.62
CA GLU A 41 14.24 -7.29 8.56
C GLU A 41 13.71 -8.52 9.33
N ASN A 42 14.51 -9.58 9.49
CA ASN A 42 14.11 -10.83 10.16
C ASN A 42 14.56 -10.93 11.64
N ALA A 43 14.85 -9.80 12.30
CA ALA A 43 15.32 -9.82 13.69
C ALA A 43 14.21 -10.12 14.73
N TYR A 44 12.93 -10.13 14.32
CA TYR A 44 11.80 -10.16 15.24
C TYR A 44 11.11 -11.52 15.29
N GLU A 45 10.54 -11.82 16.45
CA GLU A 45 9.70 -13.00 16.66
C GLU A 45 8.44 -12.91 15.78
N ASN A 46 8.14 -13.97 15.03
CA ASN A 46 6.90 -14.08 14.28
C ASN A 46 5.77 -14.54 15.21
N TYR A 47 4.83 -13.65 15.55
CA TYR A 47 3.69 -13.94 16.43
C TYR A 47 2.55 -14.72 15.76
N PHE A 48 2.69 -15.09 14.49
CA PHE A 48 1.69 -15.79 13.66
C PHE A 48 2.27 -17.07 13.04
N HIS A 49 3.35 -17.61 13.62
CA HIS A 49 3.99 -18.84 13.17
C HIS A 49 3.08 -20.09 13.28
N ASP A 50 2.02 -20.00 14.07
CA ASP A 50 0.97 -21.00 14.26
C ASP A 50 -0.06 -21.04 13.11
N GLY A 51 0.06 -20.12 12.15
CA GLY A 51 -0.79 -20.10 10.95
C GLY A 51 -2.14 -19.44 11.13
N ARG A 52 -2.37 -18.75 12.25
CA ARG A 52 -3.55 -17.89 12.44
C ARG A 52 -3.47 -16.65 11.56
N SER A 53 -4.63 -16.08 11.24
CA SER A 53 -4.72 -14.87 10.42
C SER A 53 -4.16 -13.66 11.18
N PHE A 54 -3.58 -12.71 10.45
CA PHE A 54 -3.26 -11.39 10.97
C PHE A 54 -4.45 -10.67 11.58
N ASP A 55 -5.68 -11.05 11.23
CA ASP A 55 -6.90 -10.43 11.76
C ASP A 55 -7.44 -11.13 13.01
N ASP A 56 -6.90 -12.29 13.37
CA ASP A 56 -7.33 -13.04 14.56
C ASP A 56 -6.94 -12.29 15.84
N VAL A 57 -7.91 -12.19 16.74
CA VAL A 57 -7.76 -11.59 18.08
C VAL A 57 -8.54 -12.44 19.08
N ASP A 58 -7.94 -12.65 20.25
CA ASP A 58 -8.41 -13.61 21.26
C ASP A 58 -9.78 -13.27 21.89
N SER A 59 -10.40 -12.12 21.58
CA SER A 59 -11.78 -11.81 21.97
C SER A 59 -12.48 -10.84 21.00
N THR A 60 -13.76 -11.07 20.73
CA THR A 60 -14.59 -10.30 19.77
C THR A 60 -15.35 -9.13 20.39
N GLU A 61 -15.33 -8.98 21.73
CA GLU A 61 -16.20 -8.03 22.44
C GLU A 61 -15.53 -6.70 22.85
N ASN A 62 -14.21 -6.55 22.73
CA ASN A 62 -13.55 -5.34 23.25
C ASN A 62 -13.42 -4.21 22.22
N SER A 63 -13.57 -2.98 22.72
CA SER A 63 -13.48 -1.75 21.93
C SER A 63 -12.03 -1.30 21.65
N LEU A 64 -11.04 -1.96 22.26
CA LEU A 64 -9.63 -1.57 22.22
C LEU A 64 -8.75 -2.74 21.76
N LEU A 65 -7.77 -2.41 20.92
CA LEU A 65 -6.73 -3.32 20.47
C LEU A 65 -5.40 -2.84 21.01
N GLN A 66 -4.67 -3.74 21.65
CA GLN A 66 -3.31 -3.51 22.09
C GLN A 66 -2.33 -4.17 21.14
N PHE A 67 -1.31 -3.41 20.76
CA PHE A 67 -0.21 -3.84 19.93
C PHE A 67 1.07 -3.76 20.76
N GLU A 68 1.88 -4.82 20.70
CA GLU A 68 3.18 -4.89 21.36
C GLU A 68 4.26 -5.17 20.33
N PHE A 69 5.36 -4.44 20.42
CA PHE A 69 6.51 -4.63 19.56
C PHE A 69 7.79 -4.61 20.40
N ASN A 70 8.66 -5.60 20.20
CA ASN A 70 9.93 -5.68 20.91
C ASN A 70 11.05 -5.08 20.06
N PHE A 71 11.45 -3.85 20.36
CA PHE A 71 12.64 -3.23 19.79
C PHE A 71 13.89 -3.88 20.41
N GLN A 72 14.54 -4.76 19.65
CA GLN A 72 15.74 -5.46 20.09
C GLN A 72 16.96 -4.57 19.92
N LEU A 73 17.64 -4.29 21.02
CA LEU A 73 18.87 -3.51 21.07
C LEU A 73 20.07 -4.45 21.17
N HIS A 74 21.03 -4.34 20.24
CA HIS A 74 22.24 -5.16 20.25
C HIS A 74 23.39 -4.48 21.00
N LYS A 75 24.28 -5.27 21.62
CA LYS A 75 25.47 -4.78 22.34
C LYS A 75 26.33 -3.88 21.48
N ASP A 76 26.55 -4.28 20.24
CA ASP A 76 27.38 -3.51 19.31
C ASP A 76 26.72 -2.20 18.89
N GLY A 77 25.38 -2.17 18.82
CA GLY A 77 24.63 -0.93 18.60
C GLY A 77 24.89 0.08 19.72
N LEU A 78 24.77 -0.37 20.97
CA LEU A 78 25.03 0.45 22.15
C LEU A 78 26.49 0.89 22.27
N ARG A 79 27.46 0.06 21.86
CA ARG A 79 28.88 0.42 21.87
C ARG A 79 29.17 1.62 20.99
N GLU A 80 28.46 1.78 19.89
CA GLU A 80 28.65 2.88 18.94
C GLU A 80 27.93 4.19 19.34
N MET A 81 27.15 4.19 20.43
CA MET A 81 26.59 5.41 21.03
C MET A 81 27.65 6.18 21.85
N LYS A 82 28.65 6.74 21.15
CA LYS A 82 29.80 7.44 21.76
C LYS A 82 29.65 8.96 21.71
N GLU A 83 28.83 9.50 20.81
CA GLU A 83 28.68 10.93 20.58
C GLU A 83 27.20 11.33 20.54
N VAL A 84 26.95 12.62 20.79
CA VAL A 84 25.60 13.19 20.70
C VAL A 84 25.08 13.08 19.27
N GLY A 85 23.83 12.63 19.12
CA GLY A 85 23.18 12.45 17.83
C GLY A 85 23.39 11.07 17.19
N ASN A 86 24.22 10.20 17.77
CA ASN A 86 24.22 8.78 17.38
C ASN A 86 22.84 8.17 17.64
N THR A 87 22.25 7.55 16.62
CA THR A 87 20.88 7.02 16.73
C THR A 87 20.82 5.55 16.31
N ILE A 88 20.10 4.73 17.08
CA ILE A 88 19.76 3.35 16.71
C ILE A 88 18.32 3.31 16.27
N HIS A 89 18.08 2.72 15.11
CA HIS A 89 16.78 2.55 14.49
C HIS A 89 16.49 1.08 14.22
N SER A 90 15.22 0.81 13.99
CA SER A 90 14.67 -0.50 13.73
C SER A 90 13.59 -0.39 12.66
N ASN A 91 13.14 -1.53 12.15
CA ASN A 91 11.93 -1.61 11.33
C ASN A 91 10.78 -0.84 11.97
N PRO A 92 9.85 -0.27 11.19
CA PRO A 92 8.69 0.40 11.77
C PRO A 92 7.77 -0.59 12.50
N MET A 93 7.08 -0.13 13.53
CA MET A 93 6.01 -0.88 14.18
C MET A 93 4.72 -0.71 13.35
N ALA A 94 4.22 -1.80 12.77
CA ALA A 94 2.96 -1.80 12.03
C ALA A 94 1.77 -2.12 12.95
N VAL A 95 0.86 -1.16 13.10
CA VAL A 95 -0.42 -1.39 13.74
C VAL A 95 -1.43 -1.74 12.65
N TYR A 96 -1.76 -3.02 12.57
CA TYR A 96 -2.58 -3.59 11.49
C TYR A 96 -3.78 -4.37 12.03
N HIS A 97 -4.95 -4.08 11.49
CA HIS A 97 -6.15 -4.91 11.65
C HIS A 97 -7.15 -4.63 10.53
N LYS A 98 -7.83 -5.68 10.05
CA LYS A 98 -8.92 -5.63 9.07
C LYS A 98 -8.59 -4.77 7.85
N ASN A 99 -7.42 -5.02 7.26
CA ASN A 99 -6.91 -4.33 6.07
C ASN A 99 -6.57 -2.84 6.26
N VAL A 100 -6.62 -2.33 7.49
CA VAL A 100 -6.20 -0.96 7.83
C VAL A 100 -4.84 -1.01 8.52
N LEU A 101 -3.86 -0.30 7.96
CA LEU A 101 -2.49 -0.23 8.45
C LEU A 101 -2.14 1.21 8.85
N TRP A 102 -1.48 1.36 9.99
CA TRP A 102 -0.71 2.55 10.33
C TRP A 102 0.65 2.15 10.88
N CYS A 103 1.68 2.98 10.67
CA CYS A 103 3.03 2.64 11.06
C CYS A 103 3.67 3.73 11.93
N TYR A 104 4.55 3.30 12.82
CA TYR A 104 5.38 4.15 13.66
C TYR A 104 6.85 3.81 13.47
N ALA A 105 7.69 4.82 13.24
CA ALA A 105 9.13 4.66 13.35
C ALA A 105 9.54 5.02 14.78
N TYR A 106 10.59 4.38 15.28
CA TYR A 106 11.13 4.68 16.60
C TYR A 106 12.64 4.53 16.58
N GLY A 107 13.28 5.15 17.56
CA GLY A 107 14.72 5.08 17.70
C GLY A 107 15.18 5.57 19.06
N LEU A 108 16.44 5.28 19.33
CA LEU A 108 17.13 5.64 20.54
C LEU A 108 18.29 6.56 20.17
N THR A 109 18.26 7.80 20.63
CA THR A 109 19.25 8.84 20.30
C THR A 109 20.11 9.16 21.50
N ALA A 110 21.43 9.17 21.33
CA ALA A 110 22.36 9.64 22.35
C ALA A 110 22.27 11.17 22.50
N VAL A 111 22.02 11.62 23.73
CA VAL A 111 21.98 13.03 24.13
C VAL A 111 22.92 13.24 25.31
N LYS A 112 23.33 14.49 25.55
CA LYS A 112 24.24 14.83 26.64
C LYS A 112 23.54 15.71 27.66
N GLU A 113 23.70 15.36 28.93
CA GLU A 113 23.22 16.16 30.06
C GLU A 113 24.29 17.21 30.45
N ASP A 114 23.88 18.24 31.21
CA ASP A 114 24.75 19.35 31.61
C ASP A 114 25.98 18.90 32.42
N ASN A 115 25.89 17.78 33.13
CA ASN A 115 26.99 17.14 33.88
C ASN A 115 28.01 16.42 32.97
N GLY A 116 27.73 16.28 31.67
CA GLY A 116 28.59 15.63 30.69
C GLY A 116 28.24 14.18 30.39
N ASP A 117 27.30 13.57 31.10
CA ASP A 117 26.92 12.18 30.92
C ASP A 117 26.11 11.96 29.65
N LEU A 118 26.34 10.82 28.99
CA LEU A 118 25.56 10.39 27.83
C LEU A 118 24.32 9.64 28.28
N LEU A 119 23.16 10.18 27.92
CA LEU A 119 21.86 9.59 28.14
C LEU A 119 21.24 9.23 26.78
N CYS A 120 20.18 8.43 26.81
CA CYS A 120 19.46 8.01 25.64
C CYS A 120 18.03 8.54 25.67
N LEU A 121 17.64 9.22 24.60
CA LEU A 121 16.28 9.66 24.33
C LEU A 121 15.59 8.62 23.44
N PHE A 122 14.54 8.00 23.95
CA PHE A 122 13.63 7.20 23.12
C PHE A 122 12.57 8.10 22.49
N GLU A 123 12.40 7.99 21.17
CA GLU A 123 11.38 8.70 20.41
C GLU A 123 10.65 7.73 19.47
N MET A 124 9.33 7.89 19.37
CA MET A 124 8.46 7.21 18.41
C MET A 124 7.65 8.23 17.64
N ILE A 125 7.69 8.17 16.31
CA ILE A 125 7.00 9.09 15.41
C ILE A 125 6.06 8.35 14.47
N SER A 126 4.90 8.95 14.22
CA SER A 126 3.95 8.45 13.22
C SER A 126 4.52 8.64 11.82
N ILE A 127 4.56 7.57 11.01
CA ILE A 127 5.05 7.61 9.62
C ILE A 127 3.95 7.35 8.59
N GLY A 128 2.69 7.30 9.03
CA GLY A 128 1.53 7.15 8.16
C GLY A 128 1.23 5.69 7.83
N PRO A 129 0.44 5.44 6.79
CA PRO A 129 0.13 4.08 6.35
C PRO A 129 1.27 3.48 5.52
N SER A 130 2.53 3.89 5.67
CA SER A 130 3.66 3.35 4.90
C SER A 130 4.82 2.95 5.81
N PHE A 131 5.69 2.07 5.32
CA PHE A 131 6.87 1.62 6.07
C PHE A 131 8.03 2.63 6.05
N SER A 132 7.87 3.75 5.36
CA SER A 132 8.82 4.88 5.33
C SER A 132 8.03 6.18 5.19
N LYS A 133 8.61 7.29 5.68
CA LYS A 133 8.05 8.62 5.47
C LYS A 133 8.39 9.05 4.04
N LYS A 134 7.37 9.14 3.19
CA LYS A 134 7.56 9.54 1.80
C LYS A 134 7.99 11.00 1.74
N GLN A 135 8.93 11.30 0.84
CA GLN A 135 9.29 12.67 0.48
C GLN A 135 8.09 13.37 -0.17
N ASN A 136 8.12 14.71 -0.17
CA ASN A 136 7.08 15.57 -0.77
C ASN A 136 6.71 15.13 -2.18
N GLU A 137 5.46 15.42 -2.58
CA GLU A 137 4.90 15.04 -3.87
C GLU A 137 5.85 15.38 -5.04
N ILE A 138 6.18 14.37 -5.85
CA ILE A 138 6.93 14.57 -7.08
C ILE A 138 6.03 15.34 -8.06
N ARG A 139 6.48 16.50 -8.54
CA ARG A 139 5.76 17.30 -9.54
C ARG A 139 5.35 16.42 -10.73
N GLY A 140 4.04 16.35 -11.01
CA GLY A 140 3.48 15.61 -12.15
C GLY A 140 2.85 14.24 -11.82
N GLY A 141 2.95 13.73 -10.59
CA GLY A 141 2.17 12.56 -10.13
C GLY A 141 0.83 12.98 -9.51
N ILE A 142 -0.19 12.10 -9.49
CA ILE A 142 -1.50 12.34 -8.80
C ILE A 142 -1.37 12.20 -7.26
N GLY A 143 -0.24 12.65 -6.71
CA GLY A 143 0.00 12.70 -5.28
C GLY A 143 0.44 11.38 -4.65
N ASN A 144 0.43 11.36 -3.33
CA ASN A 144 0.89 10.24 -2.53
C ASN A 144 -0.04 9.02 -2.67
N ASN A 145 0.49 7.83 -3.01
CA ASN A 145 -0.22 6.54 -2.96
C ASN A 145 -0.53 6.12 -1.50
N CYS A 146 -1.35 6.93 -0.84
CA CYS A 146 -1.90 6.78 0.51
C CYS A 146 -3.38 7.20 0.47
N PRO A 147 -4.26 6.54 1.24
CA PRO A 147 -5.66 6.96 1.33
C PRO A 147 -5.74 8.39 1.88
N ARG A 148 -6.41 9.30 1.15
CA ARG A 148 -6.44 10.74 1.48
C ARG A 148 -7.06 11.05 2.83
N ASN A 149 -7.96 10.19 3.30
CA ASN A 149 -8.74 10.38 4.53
C ASN A 149 -8.22 9.59 5.73
N GLN A 150 -7.03 8.96 5.62
CA GLN A 150 -6.45 8.20 6.71
C GLN A 150 -5.50 9.07 7.53
N TYR A 151 -5.88 9.34 8.79
CA TYR A 151 -5.09 10.11 9.75
C TYR A 151 -4.53 9.19 10.85
N ALA A 152 -3.60 9.71 11.66
CA ALA A 152 -3.03 8.93 12.76
C ALA A 152 -4.12 8.49 13.75
N PRO A 153 -4.07 7.24 14.24
CA PRO A 153 -5.03 6.76 15.22
C PRO A 153 -4.85 7.50 16.55
N GLU A 154 -5.95 7.67 17.27
CA GLU A 154 -5.89 8.09 18.66
C GLU A 154 -5.32 6.94 19.51
N ILE A 155 -4.20 7.21 20.19
CA ILE A 155 -3.59 6.26 21.12
C ILE A 155 -4.14 6.53 22.53
N LYS A 156 -4.80 5.54 23.12
CA LYS A 156 -5.39 5.64 24.47
C LYS A 156 -4.36 5.44 25.56
N GLU A 157 -3.46 4.50 25.35
CA GLU A 157 -2.37 4.19 26.24
C GLU A 157 -1.12 3.87 25.44
N ILE A 158 0.03 4.30 25.97
CA ILE A 158 1.33 4.03 25.38
C ILE A 158 2.37 3.86 26.50
N SER A 159 3.25 2.87 26.36
CA SER A 159 4.37 2.71 27.27
C SER A 159 5.56 2.02 26.62
N LEU A 160 6.73 2.29 27.18
CA LEU A 160 7.97 1.60 26.87
C LEU A 160 8.39 0.77 28.09
N THR A 161 8.73 -0.50 27.92
CA THR A 161 9.21 -1.35 29.00
C THR A 161 10.56 -1.95 28.62
N LEU A 162 11.58 -1.74 29.46
CA LEU A 162 12.88 -2.39 29.31
C LEU A 162 12.80 -3.82 29.89
N MET A 163 13.01 -4.83 29.06
CA MET A 163 12.94 -6.24 29.43
C MET A 163 14.32 -6.74 29.88
N GLY A 164 14.68 -6.46 31.14
CA GLY A 164 15.90 -6.95 31.77
C GLY A 164 15.64 -8.09 32.76
N SER A 165 16.52 -8.24 33.76
CA SER A 165 16.27 -9.09 34.94
C SER A 165 15.10 -8.59 35.78
N SER A 166 14.81 -7.29 35.70
CA SER A 166 13.60 -6.65 36.19
C SER A 166 13.01 -5.81 35.06
N GLU A 167 11.67 -5.78 34.98
CA GLU A 167 10.97 -4.95 34.00
C GLU A 167 10.94 -3.49 34.50
N ILE A 168 11.45 -2.57 33.68
CA ILE A 168 11.42 -1.13 33.98
C ILE A 168 10.46 -0.46 33.02
N LYS A 169 9.32 0.02 33.53
CA LYS A 169 8.33 0.76 32.74
C LYS A 169 8.69 2.24 32.69
N ILE A 170 8.75 2.79 31.49
CA ILE A 170 9.06 4.18 31.19
C ILE A 170 7.81 4.79 30.53
N PRO A 171 7.19 5.82 31.15
CA PRO A 171 6.07 6.52 30.54
C PRO A 171 6.53 7.31 29.31
N LEU A 172 5.67 7.34 28.29
CA LEU A 172 5.89 8.12 27.07
C LEU A 172 4.90 9.29 27.04
N GLY A 173 5.43 10.51 26.97
CA GLY A 173 4.67 11.74 26.81
C GLY A 173 4.59 12.17 25.35
N ARG A 174 3.55 12.93 24.99
CA ARG A 174 3.43 13.50 23.64
C ARG A 174 4.16 14.84 23.56
N LYS A 175 5.09 14.97 22.62
CA LYS A 175 5.80 16.22 22.29
C LYS A 175 5.68 16.45 20.79
N ASN A 176 4.93 17.49 20.39
CA ASN A 176 4.57 17.74 18.99
C ASN A 176 3.91 16.50 18.33
N ASP A 177 4.48 16.01 17.24
CA ASP A 177 4.04 14.83 16.48
C ASP A 177 4.72 13.52 16.91
N ALA A 178 5.46 13.54 18.03
CA ALA A 178 6.22 12.42 18.55
C ALA A 178 5.75 11.98 19.95
N PHE A 179 5.97 10.71 20.25
CA PHE A 179 5.92 10.15 21.59
C PHE A 179 7.34 9.98 22.10
N VAL A 180 7.65 10.57 23.24
CA VAL A 180 9.00 10.69 23.77
C VAL A 180 9.03 10.19 25.20
N ALA A 181 10.09 9.48 25.58
CA ALA A 181 10.27 9.08 26.98
C ALA A 181 10.31 10.32 27.89
N GLU A 182 9.49 10.32 28.95
CA GLU A 182 9.42 11.44 29.90
C GLU A 182 10.73 11.60 30.68
N THR A 183 11.45 10.49 30.87
CA THR A 183 12.77 10.43 31.50
C THR A 183 13.79 9.92 30.51
N LEU A 184 14.93 10.60 30.43
CA LEU A 184 16.10 10.11 29.70
C LEU A 184 16.61 8.80 30.31
N ILE A 185 17.05 7.88 29.47
CA ILE A 185 17.52 6.56 29.90
C ILE A 185 19.04 6.61 30.03
N PRO A 186 19.64 6.35 31.21
CA PRO A 186 21.09 6.33 31.33
C PRO A 186 21.72 5.28 30.41
N LEU A 187 22.71 5.69 29.59
CA LEU A 187 23.39 4.75 28.68
C LEU A 187 24.06 3.62 29.45
N ASP A 188 24.59 3.91 30.64
CA ASP A 188 25.21 2.91 31.51
C ASP A 188 24.21 1.92 32.11
N LEU A 189 22.94 2.32 32.30
CA LEU A 189 21.89 1.39 32.68
C LEU A 189 21.65 0.37 31.55
N LEU A 190 21.54 0.84 30.31
CA LEU A 190 21.37 -0.04 29.14
C LEU A 190 22.56 -0.99 28.96
N LYS A 191 23.79 -0.48 29.12
CA LYS A 191 25.03 -1.29 29.08
C LYS A 191 25.05 -2.37 30.16
N LYS A 192 24.64 -2.05 31.39
CA LYS A 192 24.57 -3.02 32.50
C LYS A 192 23.51 -4.09 32.25
N ILE A 193 22.32 -3.70 31.80
CA ILE A 193 21.24 -4.67 31.53
C ILE A 193 21.65 -5.62 30.41
N ILE A 194 22.22 -5.09 29.32
CA ILE A 194 22.58 -5.91 28.17
C ILE A 194 23.79 -6.80 28.43
N GLU A 195 24.69 -6.50 29.38
CA GLU A 195 25.95 -7.23 29.61
C GLU A 195 25.76 -8.75 29.67
N HIS A 196 24.66 -9.22 30.25
CA HIS A 196 24.33 -10.64 30.41
C HIS A 196 23.34 -11.18 29.38
N LEU A 197 22.92 -10.36 28.40
CA LEU A 197 21.94 -10.72 27.38
C LEU A 197 22.57 -10.68 25.97
N PRO A 198 22.09 -11.49 25.00
CA PRO A 198 22.49 -11.32 23.60
C PRO A 198 21.94 -10.00 23.03
N THR A 199 20.68 -9.69 23.32
CA THR A 199 19.99 -8.45 22.97
C THR A 199 19.12 -7.99 24.14
N LEU A 200 18.89 -6.68 24.26
CA LEU A 200 17.93 -6.11 25.19
C LEU A 200 16.64 -5.79 24.45
N ALA A 201 15.52 -6.40 24.84
CA ALA A 201 14.21 -6.04 24.29
C ALA A 201 13.64 -4.81 24.99
N MET A 202 13.35 -3.77 24.21
CA MET A 202 12.59 -2.60 24.62
C MET A 202 11.17 -2.76 24.06
N ARG A 203 10.23 -3.19 24.92
CA ARG A 203 8.84 -3.45 24.52
C ARG A 203 8.06 -2.14 24.43
N VAL A 204 7.63 -1.80 23.23
CA VAL A 204 6.68 -0.71 22.98
C VAL A 204 5.28 -1.31 23.00
N GLN A 205 4.40 -0.75 23.82
CA GLN A 205 2.98 -1.10 23.86
C GLN A 205 2.13 0.12 23.52
N LEU A 206 1.12 -0.09 22.70
CA LEU A 206 0.15 0.94 22.35
C LEU A 206 -1.26 0.36 22.25
N THR A 207 -2.24 1.13 22.73
CA THR A 207 -3.65 0.75 22.73
C THR A 207 -4.45 1.70 21.84
N ILE A 208 -5.14 1.16 20.83
CA ILE A 208 -5.89 1.90 19.81
C ILE A 208 -7.34 1.40 19.77
N PRO A 209 -8.36 2.28 19.65
CA PRO A 209 -9.74 1.85 19.47
C PRO A 209 -9.92 1.00 18.20
N SER A 210 -10.60 -0.14 18.32
CA SER A 210 -10.86 -1.06 17.20
C SER A 210 -11.61 -0.38 16.05
N SER A 211 -12.46 0.62 16.36
CA SER A 211 -13.19 1.43 15.37
C SER A 211 -12.31 2.21 14.39
N TYR A 212 -11.04 2.46 14.72
CA TYR A 212 -10.07 3.06 13.79
C TYR A 212 -9.84 2.17 12.57
N PHE A 213 -9.86 0.85 12.76
CA PHE A 213 -9.56 -0.15 11.74
C PHE A 213 -10.78 -0.52 10.87
N ASN A 214 -11.80 0.34 10.84
CA ASN A 214 -12.93 0.15 9.93
C ASN A 214 -12.56 0.60 8.51
N ILE A 215 -12.39 -0.36 7.60
CA ILE A 215 -12.06 -0.13 6.19
C ILE A 215 -13.09 0.75 5.47
N GLU A 216 -14.36 0.72 5.88
CA GLU A 216 -15.43 1.53 5.27
C GLU A 216 -15.24 3.04 5.49
N ARG A 217 -14.39 3.44 6.45
CA ARG A 217 -13.99 4.84 6.60
C ARG A 217 -13.01 5.30 5.52
N LEU A 218 -12.34 4.36 4.85
CA LEU A 218 -11.34 4.64 3.81
C LEU A 218 -11.92 4.48 2.40
N ILE A 219 -12.94 3.63 2.23
CA ILE A 219 -13.55 3.31 0.94
C ILE A 219 -15.04 3.07 1.08
N ASN A 220 -15.83 3.61 0.16
CA ASN A 220 -17.26 3.34 0.11
C ASN A 220 -17.54 1.98 -0.58
N LEU A 221 -17.57 0.91 0.21
CA LEU A 221 -17.90 -0.44 -0.27
C LEU A 221 -19.34 -0.58 -0.75
N ASN A 222 -20.19 0.42 -0.57
CA ASN A 222 -21.57 0.47 -1.08
C ASN A 222 -21.71 1.37 -2.30
N LEU A 223 -20.61 1.78 -2.93
CA LEU A 223 -20.65 2.58 -4.16
C LEU A 223 -21.40 1.82 -5.26
N GLU A 224 -22.52 2.40 -5.72
CA GLU A 224 -23.36 1.84 -6.76
C GLU A 224 -22.98 2.42 -8.13
N GLN A 225 -23.10 1.59 -9.16
CA GLN A 225 -22.96 2.05 -10.54
C GLN A 225 -24.15 2.93 -10.92
N PRO A 226 -23.97 3.93 -11.79
CA PRO A 226 -25.09 4.72 -12.32
C PRO A 226 -26.18 3.82 -12.95
N PRO A 227 -27.47 4.19 -12.80
CA PRO A 227 -28.57 3.41 -13.33
C PRO A 227 -28.58 3.45 -14.87
N THR A 228 -29.00 2.35 -15.48
CA THR A 228 -28.93 2.17 -16.93
C THR A 228 -30.29 1.94 -17.57
N LYS A 229 -30.41 2.31 -18.84
CA LYS A 229 -31.61 2.07 -19.64
C LYS A 229 -31.48 0.73 -20.37
N PRO A 230 -32.48 -0.17 -20.33
CA PRO A 230 -32.43 -1.44 -21.05
C PRO A 230 -32.20 -1.31 -22.55
N SER A 231 -32.67 -0.21 -23.17
CA SER A 231 -32.42 0.09 -24.58
C SER A 231 -30.94 0.37 -24.86
N ALA A 232 -30.25 1.11 -23.99
CA ALA A 232 -28.83 1.41 -24.14
C ALA A 232 -27.98 0.13 -23.96
N GLN A 233 -28.37 -0.74 -23.03
CA GLN A 233 -27.71 -2.04 -22.84
C GLN A 233 -27.83 -2.91 -24.11
N LYS A 234 -29.03 -3.00 -24.70
CA LYS A 234 -29.26 -3.75 -25.95
C LYS A 234 -28.38 -3.21 -27.09
N ILE A 235 -28.30 -1.89 -27.24
CA ILE A 235 -27.44 -1.25 -28.24
C ILE A 235 -25.98 -1.63 -27.99
N LEU A 236 -25.49 -1.49 -26.76
CA LEU A 236 -24.11 -1.83 -26.41
C LEU A 236 -23.79 -3.29 -26.72
N THR A 237 -24.68 -4.23 -26.40
CA THR A 237 -24.51 -5.65 -26.71
C THR A 237 -24.39 -5.90 -28.22
N ILE A 238 -25.19 -5.24 -29.06
CA ILE A 238 -25.08 -5.35 -30.52
C ILE A 238 -23.69 -4.91 -30.98
N ILE A 239 -23.22 -3.77 -30.47
CA ILE A 239 -21.93 -3.18 -30.85
C ILE A 239 -20.76 -4.08 -30.43
N LEU A 240 -20.77 -4.58 -29.18
CA LEU A 240 -19.70 -5.43 -28.66
C LEU A 240 -19.61 -6.78 -29.40
N ASN A 241 -20.71 -7.26 -29.98
CA ASN A 241 -20.74 -8.45 -30.81
C ASN A 241 -20.34 -8.18 -32.29
N GLY A 242 -19.90 -6.96 -32.61
CA GLY A 242 -19.52 -6.56 -33.98
C GLY A 242 -20.71 -6.23 -34.89
N GLY A 243 -21.91 -6.14 -34.34
CA GLY A 243 -23.13 -5.79 -35.06
C GLY A 243 -23.26 -4.29 -35.31
N LYS A 244 -24.15 -3.95 -36.25
CA LYS A 244 -24.50 -2.56 -36.58
C LYS A 244 -25.79 -2.17 -35.84
N PRO A 245 -25.74 -1.31 -34.80
CA PRO A 245 -26.95 -0.89 -34.11
C PRO A 245 -27.76 0.08 -35.01
N PRO A 246 -29.09 0.17 -34.84
CA PRO A 246 -29.92 1.09 -35.63
C PRO A 246 -29.47 2.55 -35.45
N GLY A 247 -29.23 3.25 -36.56
CA GLY A 247 -28.85 4.65 -36.54
C GLY A 247 -27.37 4.93 -36.26
N TYR A 248 -26.50 3.91 -36.35
CA TYR A 248 -25.04 4.14 -36.29
C TYR A 248 -24.62 5.12 -37.39
N ASP A 249 -23.69 6.00 -37.06
CA ASP A 249 -23.19 7.08 -37.91
C ASP A 249 -21.68 7.29 -37.74
N TRP A 250 -21.00 6.38 -37.03
CA TRP A 250 -19.57 6.43 -36.79
C TRP A 250 -18.96 5.03 -36.62
N VAL A 251 -17.67 4.89 -36.91
CA VAL A 251 -16.91 3.64 -36.72
C VAL A 251 -15.66 3.89 -35.88
N ILE A 252 -15.45 3.06 -34.85
CA ILE A 252 -14.18 2.97 -34.13
C ILE A 252 -13.47 1.70 -34.57
N THR A 253 -12.26 1.83 -35.08
CA THR A 253 -11.37 0.70 -35.39
C THR A 253 -10.33 0.55 -34.30
N VAL A 254 -10.07 -0.68 -33.87
CA VAL A 254 -9.04 -1.03 -32.87
C VAL A 254 -7.88 -1.77 -33.49
N ALA A 255 -6.74 -1.81 -32.80
CA ALA A 255 -5.49 -2.36 -33.32
C ALA A 255 -5.49 -3.89 -33.42
N GLU A 256 -6.00 -4.57 -32.38
CA GLU A 256 -5.92 -6.03 -32.25
C GLU A 256 -7.24 -6.64 -31.75
N GLY A 257 -7.48 -7.90 -32.10
CA GLY A 257 -8.63 -8.69 -31.64
C GLY A 257 -9.78 -8.76 -32.63
N SER A 258 -10.91 -9.30 -32.17
CA SER A 258 -12.17 -9.41 -32.92
C SER A 258 -13.35 -9.13 -31.99
N PRO A 259 -14.34 -8.30 -32.40
CA PRO A 259 -14.39 -7.56 -33.67
C PRO A 259 -13.34 -6.43 -33.71
N ARG A 260 -12.87 -6.07 -34.92
CA ARG A 260 -11.95 -4.94 -35.13
C ARG A 260 -12.65 -3.60 -35.34
N GLU A 261 -13.89 -3.63 -35.80
CA GLU A 261 -14.69 -2.45 -36.10
C GLU A 261 -15.91 -2.43 -35.16
N PHE A 262 -16.12 -1.28 -34.53
CA PHE A 262 -17.25 -1.04 -33.64
C PHE A 262 -18.10 0.09 -34.23
N PHE A 263 -19.33 -0.24 -34.63
CA PHE A 263 -20.28 0.71 -35.22
C PHE A 263 -21.01 1.44 -34.10
N VAL A 264 -20.81 2.75 -33.98
CA VAL A 264 -21.25 3.54 -32.83
C VAL A 264 -22.02 4.80 -33.26
N HIS A 265 -22.56 5.51 -32.26
CA HIS A 265 -23.28 6.75 -32.47
C HIS A 265 -22.39 7.93 -32.09
N ARG A 266 -22.08 8.80 -33.05
CA ARG A 266 -21.31 10.04 -32.89
C ARG A 266 -21.81 10.85 -31.70
N LYS A 267 -23.13 11.09 -31.62
CA LYS A 267 -23.74 11.86 -30.52
C LYS A 267 -23.43 11.30 -29.12
N VAL A 268 -23.33 9.97 -28.98
CA VAL A 268 -22.99 9.32 -27.71
C VAL A 268 -21.53 9.56 -27.34
N LEU A 269 -20.64 9.53 -28.32
CA LEU A 269 -19.21 9.80 -28.14
C LEU A 269 -18.97 11.26 -27.73
N GLU A 270 -19.56 12.20 -28.45
CA GLU A 270 -19.40 13.64 -28.24
C GLU A 270 -19.98 14.11 -26.90
N ASP A 271 -21.07 13.48 -26.45
CA ASP A 271 -21.68 13.76 -25.14
C ASP A 271 -20.78 13.30 -23.98
N ALA A 272 -20.10 12.17 -24.14
CA ALA A 272 -19.27 11.58 -23.08
C ALA A 272 -17.86 12.18 -23.01
N SER A 273 -17.30 12.57 -24.16
CA SER A 273 -15.89 12.93 -24.31
C SER A 273 -15.74 14.26 -25.05
N PRO A 274 -15.31 15.32 -24.34
CA PRO A 274 -14.96 16.59 -24.98
C PRO A 274 -13.86 16.44 -26.03
N THR A 275 -12.88 15.54 -25.80
CA THR A 275 -11.83 15.23 -26.77
C THR A 275 -12.42 14.68 -28.05
N LEU A 276 -13.32 13.67 -27.96
CA LEU A 276 -13.99 13.11 -29.14
C LEU A 276 -14.86 14.14 -29.84
N LYS A 277 -15.55 15.00 -29.08
CA LYS A 277 -16.29 16.11 -29.66
C LYS A 277 -15.42 16.97 -30.54
N VAL A 278 -14.24 17.40 -30.07
CA VAL A 278 -13.34 18.23 -30.89
C VAL A 278 -12.84 17.46 -32.11
N VAL A 279 -12.23 16.28 -31.94
CA VAL A 279 -11.58 15.57 -33.06
C VAL A 279 -12.57 15.11 -34.14
N ILE A 280 -13.80 14.76 -33.75
CA ILE A 280 -14.86 14.41 -34.71
C ILE A 280 -15.32 15.64 -35.49
N HIS A 281 -15.44 16.80 -34.83
CA HIS A 281 -15.85 18.05 -35.50
C HIS A 281 -14.74 18.62 -36.41
N THR A 282 -13.48 18.51 -36.00
CA THR A 282 -12.34 19.06 -36.77
C THR A 282 -11.73 18.05 -37.74
N HIS A 283 -12.15 16.79 -37.67
CA HIS A 283 -11.56 15.68 -38.43
C HIS A 283 -10.03 15.65 -38.32
N THR A 284 -9.52 15.78 -37.09
CA THR A 284 -8.07 15.91 -36.84
C THR A 284 -7.56 14.80 -35.93
N SER A 285 -6.50 14.11 -36.36
CA SER A 285 -5.77 13.14 -35.53
C SER A 285 -5.11 13.82 -34.34
N LEU A 286 -4.98 13.11 -33.21
CA LEU A 286 -4.26 13.64 -32.06
C LEU A 286 -2.73 13.52 -32.27
N PRO A 287 -1.93 14.48 -31.77
CA PRO A 287 -0.47 14.46 -31.92
C PRO A 287 0.22 13.24 -31.30
N SER A 288 -0.45 12.56 -30.37
CA SER A 288 0.07 11.36 -29.71
C SER A 288 0.03 10.10 -30.58
N GLU A 289 -0.56 10.16 -31.77
CA GLU A 289 -0.84 9.02 -32.67
C GLU A 289 -1.70 7.90 -32.04
N GLN A 290 -2.20 8.09 -30.82
CA GLN A 290 -3.05 7.13 -30.13
C GLN A 290 -4.49 7.11 -30.66
N LEU A 291 -4.92 8.23 -31.27
CA LEU A 291 -6.19 8.38 -31.96
C LEU A 291 -5.95 9.02 -33.33
N LEU A 292 -6.23 8.26 -34.38
CA LEU A 292 -6.08 8.69 -35.77
C LEU A 292 -7.45 8.84 -36.44
N MET A 293 -7.64 9.92 -37.18
CA MET A 293 -8.82 10.13 -38.01
C MET A 293 -8.57 9.64 -39.43
N VAL A 294 -9.57 9.01 -40.05
CA VAL A 294 -9.47 8.56 -41.46
C VAL A 294 -10.09 9.62 -42.36
N SER A 295 -9.26 10.41 -43.06
CA SER A 295 -9.63 11.71 -43.68
C SER A 295 -10.89 11.77 -44.55
N HIS A 296 -11.38 10.63 -45.04
CA HIS A 296 -12.53 10.53 -45.95
C HIS A 296 -13.65 9.62 -45.43
N GLU A 297 -13.60 9.24 -44.15
CA GLU A 297 -14.56 8.33 -43.52
C GLU A 297 -15.04 8.90 -42.18
N ASP A 298 -16.26 8.51 -41.79
CA ASP A 298 -16.80 8.70 -40.44
C ASP A 298 -16.20 7.65 -39.49
N ARG A 299 -14.86 7.68 -39.38
CA ARG A 299 -14.06 6.66 -38.73
C ARG A 299 -12.87 7.25 -37.99
N CYS A 300 -12.61 6.72 -36.80
CA CYS A 300 -11.35 6.90 -36.08
C CYS A 300 -10.73 5.56 -35.68
N ILE A 301 -9.41 5.57 -35.46
CA ILE A 301 -8.60 4.39 -35.11
C ILE A 301 -7.97 4.63 -33.74
N LEU A 302 -8.19 3.70 -32.79
CA LEU A 302 -7.49 3.62 -31.52
C LEU A 302 -6.30 2.67 -31.66
N THR A 303 -5.12 3.22 -31.95
CA THR A 303 -3.94 2.48 -32.43
C THR A 303 -3.29 1.56 -31.40
N ALA A 304 -3.61 1.75 -30.12
CA ALA A 304 -3.09 0.94 -29.02
C ALA A 304 -4.18 0.16 -28.27
N THR A 305 -5.43 0.21 -28.70
CA THR A 305 -6.56 -0.45 -28.00
C THR A 305 -6.88 -1.79 -28.65
N HIS A 306 -7.24 -2.80 -27.84
CA HIS A 306 -7.64 -4.13 -28.30
C HIS A 306 -9.17 -4.28 -28.25
N ALA A 307 -9.72 -5.23 -28.99
CA ALA A 307 -11.17 -5.50 -29.01
C ALA A 307 -11.74 -5.83 -27.63
N SER A 308 -11.00 -6.57 -26.79
CA SER A 308 -11.40 -6.89 -25.42
C SER A 308 -11.51 -5.67 -24.51
N ASP A 309 -10.71 -4.63 -24.77
CA ASP A 309 -10.72 -3.37 -24.01
C ASP A 309 -11.98 -2.54 -24.29
N MET A 310 -12.58 -2.73 -25.46
CA MET A 310 -13.74 -1.96 -25.90
C MET A 310 -14.98 -2.23 -25.05
N LYS A 311 -15.05 -3.38 -24.37
CA LYS A 311 -16.09 -3.62 -23.35
C LYS A 311 -16.05 -2.52 -22.28
N THR A 312 -14.88 -2.25 -21.72
CA THR A 312 -14.72 -1.22 -20.68
C THR A 312 -15.02 0.18 -21.22
N ILE A 313 -14.44 0.51 -22.36
CA ILE A 313 -14.54 1.85 -22.96
C ILE A 313 -15.99 2.16 -23.39
N LEU A 314 -16.62 1.26 -24.14
CA LEU A 314 -17.99 1.47 -24.66
C LEU A 314 -19.05 1.39 -23.58
N THR A 315 -18.81 0.61 -22.52
CA THR A 315 -19.71 0.59 -21.35
C THR A 315 -19.84 1.98 -20.76
N TYR A 316 -18.75 2.72 -20.59
CA TYR A 316 -18.84 4.10 -20.11
C TYR A 316 -19.54 5.02 -21.11
N PHE A 317 -19.25 4.90 -22.40
CA PHE A 317 -19.89 5.72 -23.43
C PHE A 317 -21.41 5.57 -23.46
N TYR A 318 -21.93 4.35 -23.36
CA TYR A 318 -23.37 4.09 -23.51
C TYR A 318 -24.13 4.06 -22.18
N LEU A 319 -23.48 3.64 -21.10
CA LEU A 319 -24.14 3.35 -19.83
C LEU A 319 -23.69 4.26 -18.69
N ARG A 320 -22.60 5.04 -18.87
CA ARG A 320 -21.93 5.81 -17.80
C ARG A 320 -21.51 4.92 -16.62
N GLN A 321 -21.30 3.63 -16.88
CA GLN A 321 -20.83 2.66 -15.90
C GLN A 321 -19.32 2.45 -16.02
N TYR A 322 -18.69 2.16 -14.89
CA TYR A 322 -17.24 2.05 -14.73
C TYR A 322 -16.84 0.57 -14.66
N GLU A 323 -16.91 -0.11 -15.80
CA GLU A 323 -16.52 -1.52 -15.93
C GLU A 323 -15.01 -1.69 -15.64
N ILE A 324 -14.66 -2.73 -14.87
CA ILE A 324 -13.26 -3.07 -14.61
C ILE A 324 -12.67 -3.81 -15.82
N PRO A 325 -11.51 -3.41 -16.37
CA PRO A 325 -10.87 -4.14 -17.45
C PRO A 325 -10.19 -5.42 -16.94
N PRO A 326 -9.82 -6.35 -17.84
CA PRO A 326 -8.93 -7.46 -17.50
C PRO A 326 -7.62 -6.98 -16.86
N TYR A 327 -7.01 -7.82 -16.00
CA TYR A 327 -5.87 -7.41 -15.18
C TYR A 327 -4.64 -6.95 -16.00
N ASP A 328 -4.44 -7.53 -17.17
CA ASP A 328 -3.36 -7.24 -18.11
C ASP A 328 -3.69 -6.06 -19.05
N ALA A 329 -4.90 -5.50 -18.96
CA ALA A 329 -5.39 -4.43 -19.81
C ALA A 329 -5.38 -3.05 -19.12
N PHE A 330 -5.16 -2.96 -17.80
CA PHE A 330 -5.25 -1.71 -17.03
C PHE A 330 -4.41 -0.57 -17.61
N ALA A 331 -3.14 -0.81 -17.97
CA ALA A 331 -2.28 0.22 -18.54
C ALA A 331 -2.73 0.66 -19.94
N ARG A 332 -3.30 -0.26 -20.73
CA ARG A 332 -3.75 0.01 -22.11
C ARG A 332 -5.08 0.77 -22.08
N VAL A 333 -6.07 0.24 -21.39
CA VAL A 333 -7.37 0.87 -21.15
C VAL A 333 -7.19 2.22 -20.45
N GLY A 334 -6.39 2.29 -19.39
CA GLY A 334 -6.14 3.51 -18.64
C GLY A 334 -5.57 4.63 -19.51
N ARG A 335 -4.60 4.34 -20.38
CA ARG A 335 -4.06 5.33 -21.34
C ARG A 335 -5.14 5.82 -22.31
N THR A 336 -5.93 4.90 -22.87
CA THR A 336 -7.04 5.28 -23.76
C THR A 336 -8.08 6.13 -23.02
N LEU A 337 -8.45 5.78 -21.79
CA LEU A 337 -9.38 6.59 -21.01
C LEU A 337 -8.81 7.99 -20.75
N CYS A 338 -7.55 8.11 -20.32
CA CYS A 338 -6.91 9.40 -20.06
C CYS A 338 -6.78 10.29 -21.30
N LEU A 339 -6.71 9.67 -22.50
CA LEU A 339 -6.75 10.39 -23.77
C LEU A 339 -8.16 10.95 -24.05
N LEU A 340 -9.19 10.16 -23.75
CA LEU A 340 -10.57 10.45 -24.15
C LEU A 340 -11.32 11.32 -23.14
N PHE A 341 -10.97 11.26 -21.85
CA PHE A 341 -11.79 11.84 -20.79
C PHE A 341 -11.03 12.83 -19.91
N PRO A 342 -11.72 13.86 -19.37
CA PRO A 342 -11.11 14.79 -18.43
C PRO A 342 -10.84 14.13 -17.08
N GLN A 343 -9.99 14.75 -16.27
CA GLN A 343 -9.49 14.19 -15.01
C GLN A 343 -10.62 13.76 -14.05
N GLU A 344 -11.72 14.51 -13.99
CA GLU A 344 -12.84 14.20 -13.08
C GLU A 344 -13.49 12.86 -13.42
N VAL A 345 -13.63 12.55 -14.71
CA VAL A 345 -14.16 11.27 -15.18
C VAL A 345 -13.19 10.14 -14.87
N ILE A 346 -11.89 10.36 -15.06
CA ILE A 346 -10.83 9.38 -14.77
C ILE A 346 -10.80 9.04 -13.28
N LEU A 347 -10.94 10.02 -12.40
CA LEU A 347 -11.04 9.79 -10.96
C LEU A 347 -12.24 8.89 -10.62
N GLY A 348 -13.38 9.07 -11.31
CA GLY A 348 -14.54 8.19 -11.17
C GLY A 348 -14.26 6.73 -11.57
N PHE A 349 -13.50 6.49 -12.64
CA PHE A 349 -13.06 5.13 -13.00
C PHE A 349 -12.24 4.50 -11.89
N PHE A 350 -11.24 5.22 -11.38
CA PHE A 350 -10.37 4.68 -10.33
C PHE A 350 -11.11 4.41 -9.03
N GLU A 351 -12.05 5.26 -8.64
CA GLU A 351 -12.89 5.04 -7.46
C GLU A 351 -13.71 3.75 -7.59
N HIS A 352 -14.37 3.53 -8.72
CA HIS A 352 -15.19 2.33 -8.94
C HIS A 352 -14.34 1.06 -9.10
N TRP A 353 -13.19 1.15 -9.78
CA TRP A 353 -12.26 0.02 -9.89
C TRP A 353 -11.68 -0.36 -8.54
N GLU A 354 -11.31 0.64 -7.71
CA GLU A 354 -10.82 0.42 -6.35
C GLU A 354 -11.86 -0.32 -5.50
N VAL A 355 -13.13 0.10 -5.57
CA VAL A 355 -14.24 -0.55 -4.86
C VAL A 355 -14.48 -1.97 -5.36
N ALA A 356 -14.44 -2.20 -6.67
CA ALA A 356 -14.64 -3.53 -7.25
C ALA A 356 -13.55 -4.51 -6.78
N ILE A 357 -12.29 -4.09 -6.84
CA ILE A 357 -11.14 -4.89 -6.38
C ILE A 357 -11.24 -5.15 -4.86
N ALA A 358 -11.55 -4.12 -4.08
CA ALA A 358 -11.69 -4.25 -2.63
C ALA A 358 -12.80 -5.25 -2.25
N ARG A 359 -13.97 -5.18 -2.89
CA ARG A 359 -15.08 -6.11 -2.66
C ARG A 359 -14.69 -7.56 -2.95
N ASP A 360 -14.02 -7.80 -4.08
CA ASP A 360 -13.57 -9.14 -4.47
C ASP A 360 -12.58 -9.72 -3.44
N LEU A 361 -11.57 -8.94 -3.06
CA LEU A 361 -10.52 -9.40 -2.16
C LEU A 361 -10.98 -9.56 -0.70
N LEU A 362 -11.91 -8.72 -0.22
CA LEU A 362 -12.49 -8.85 1.11
C LEU A 362 -13.38 -10.10 1.24
N GLN A 363 -13.83 -10.67 0.12
CA GLN A 363 -14.62 -11.91 0.06
C GLN A 363 -13.75 -13.14 -0.24
N ALA A 364 -12.44 -12.97 -0.44
CA ALA A 364 -11.54 -14.07 -0.81
C ALA A 364 -11.42 -15.10 0.32
N ASP A 365 -11.51 -16.38 -0.04
CA ASP A 365 -11.29 -17.49 0.89
C ASP A 365 -9.78 -17.75 1.06
N LYS A 366 -9.23 -17.32 2.20
CA LYS A 366 -7.81 -17.48 2.52
C LYS A 366 -7.37 -18.95 2.64
N HIS A 367 -8.30 -19.88 2.86
CA HIS A 367 -8.00 -21.32 2.87
C HIS A 367 -7.80 -21.89 1.46
N ASN A 368 -8.40 -21.27 0.44
CA ASN A 368 -8.10 -21.58 -0.95
C ASN A 368 -6.86 -20.80 -1.42
N THR A 369 -5.70 -21.20 -0.89
CA THR A 369 -4.42 -20.51 -1.06
C THR A 369 -4.10 -20.17 -2.52
N CYS A 370 -4.15 -21.14 -3.43
CA CYS A 370 -3.77 -20.93 -4.83
C CYS A 370 -4.69 -19.92 -5.53
N ALA A 371 -6.01 -20.02 -5.34
CA ALA A 371 -6.97 -19.10 -5.95
C ALA A 371 -6.81 -17.67 -5.39
N THR A 372 -6.68 -17.54 -4.07
CA THR A 372 -6.56 -16.24 -3.40
C THR A 372 -5.24 -15.54 -3.74
N LEU A 373 -4.11 -16.27 -3.74
CA LEU A 373 -2.82 -15.72 -4.18
C LEU A 373 -2.87 -15.26 -5.63
N ARG A 374 -3.49 -16.04 -6.52
CA ARG A 374 -3.65 -15.66 -7.93
C ARG A 374 -4.50 -14.41 -8.10
N SER A 375 -5.65 -14.34 -7.42
CA SER A 375 -6.52 -13.15 -7.46
C SER A 375 -5.77 -11.92 -6.95
N CYS A 376 -5.08 -12.01 -5.82
CA CYS A 376 -4.27 -10.92 -5.28
C CYS A 376 -3.18 -10.47 -6.27
N ALA A 377 -2.46 -11.42 -6.89
CA ALA A 377 -1.42 -11.11 -7.86
C ALA A 377 -1.98 -10.38 -9.09
N GLN A 378 -3.10 -10.85 -9.65
CA GLN A 378 -3.78 -10.21 -10.77
C GLN A 378 -4.21 -8.78 -10.42
N HIS A 379 -4.86 -8.59 -9.27
CA HIS A 379 -5.26 -7.25 -8.81
C HIS A 379 -4.06 -6.34 -8.54
N LEU A 380 -2.97 -6.85 -7.97
CA LEU A 380 -1.75 -6.05 -7.78
C LEU A 380 -1.14 -5.65 -9.12
N ILE A 381 -1.10 -6.54 -10.12
CA ILE A 381 -0.67 -6.19 -11.48
C ILE A 381 -1.56 -5.07 -12.04
N SER A 382 -2.88 -5.18 -11.92
CA SER A 382 -3.84 -4.14 -12.32
C SER A 382 -3.52 -2.79 -11.68
N ILE A 383 -3.33 -2.77 -10.36
CA ILE A 383 -3.09 -1.58 -9.57
C ILE A 383 -1.74 -0.94 -9.91
N PHE A 384 -0.67 -1.73 -10.03
CA PHE A 384 0.65 -1.23 -10.41
C PHE A 384 0.70 -0.75 -11.87
N SER A 385 -0.19 -1.25 -12.72
CA SER A 385 -0.35 -0.85 -14.12
C SER A 385 -1.27 0.36 -14.30
N ALA A 386 -2.02 0.74 -13.27
CA ALA A 386 -2.97 1.85 -13.34
C ALA A 386 -2.22 3.19 -13.50
N PRO A 387 -2.69 4.07 -14.40
CA PRO A 387 -2.09 5.38 -14.55
C PRO A 387 -2.11 6.16 -13.22
N TYR A 388 -1.05 6.93 -12.97
CA TYR A 388 -0.95 7.87 -11.86
C TYR A 388 -0.93 7.29 -10.43
N GLY A 389 -0.67 5.98 -10.25
CA GLY A 389 -0.54 5.38 -8.93
C GLY A 389 -1.86 5.33 -8.15
N ALA A 390 -2.98 5.25 -8.87
CA ALA A 390 -4.34 5.20 -8.35
C ALA A 390 -4.65 3.92 -7.54
N MET A 391 -5.72 3.96 -6.74
CA MET A 391 -6.28 2.85 -5.94
C MET A 391 -5.47 2.45 -4.67
N PRO A 392 -5.16 3.40 -3.77
CA PRO A 392 -4.31 3.15 -2.60
C PRO A 392 -4.90 2.20 -1.54
N VAL A 393 -6.22 2.16 -1.37
CA VAL A 393 -6.93 1.26 -0.45
C VAL A 393 -6.95 -0.16 -1.02
N ALA A 394 -7.34 -0.35 -2.28
CA ALA A 394 -7.32 -1.67 -2.91
C ALA A 394 -5.91 -2.29 -2.91
N LYS A 395 -4.86 -1.48 -3.12
CA LYS A 395 -3.47 -1.94 -3.01
C LYS A 395 -3.18 -2.56 -1.65
N ARG A 396 -3.66 -1.92 -0.57
CA ARG A 396 -3.40 -2.33 0.81
C ARG A 396 -4.15 -3.59 1.16
N ILE A 397 -5.41 -3.67 0.77
CA ILE A 397 -6.22 -4.88 0.89
C ILE A 397 -5.51 -6.03 0.15
N ALA A 398 -5.11 -5.83 -1.10
CA ALA A 398 -4.44 -6.87 -1.88
C ALA A 398 -3.10 -7.33 -1.27
N VAL A 399 -2.25 -6.40 -0.82
CA VAL A 399 -1.01 -6.74 -0.11
C VAL A 399 -1.30 -7.48 1.20
N ALA A 400 -2.26 -7.02 1.99
CA ALA A 400 -2.58 -7.59 3.29
C ALA A 400 -3.18 -9.00 3.16
N VAL A 401 -4.18 -9.18 2.28
CA VAL A 401 -4.79 -10.48 2.00
C VAL A 401 -3.75 -11.46 1.47
N MET A 402 -2.91 -11.04 0.52
CA MET A 402 -1.84 -11.91 -0.02
C MET A 402 -0.82 -12.30 1.05
N ALA A 403 -0.38 -11.34 1.87
CA ALA A 403 0.58 -11.59 2.96
C ALA A 403 0.01 -12.52 4.03
N ASP A 404 -1.27 -12.35 4.36
CA ASP A 404 -1.97 -13.17 5.34
C ASP A 404 -2.17 -14.60 4.84
N THR A 405 -2.71 -14.76 3.62
CA THR A 405 -2.81 -16.07 2.96
C THR A 405 -1.46 -16.76 2.83
N TRP A 406 -0.41 -16.01 2.52
CA TRP A 406 0.96 -16.54 2.48
C TRP A 406 1.40 -17.04 3.86
N GLN A 407 1.31 -16.21 4.90
CA GLN A 407 1.68 -16.56 6.28
C GLN A 407 0.95 -17.81 6.76
N MET A 408 -0.37 -17.86 6.54
CA MET A 408 -1.20 -19.02 6.89
C MET A 408 -0.76 -20.27 6.14
N ALA A 409 -0.52 -20.18 4.83
CA ALA A 409 -0.13 -21.33 4.02
C ALA A 409 1.25 -21.90 4.39
N GLU A 410 2.25 -21.03 4.64
CA GLU A 410 3.58 -21.47 5.07
C GLU A 410 3.57 -22.21 6.41
N ALA A 411 2.75 -21.76 7.36
CA ALA A 411 2.57 -22.46 8.63
C ALA A 411 2.01 -23.89 8.46
N HIS A 412 1.29 -24.14 7.36
CA HIS A 412 0.80 -25.47 6.96
C HIS A 412 1.77 -26.22 6.04
N GLY A 413 3.02 -25.76 5.90
CA GLY A 413 4.06 -26.41 5.12
C GLY A 413 3.99 -26.17 3.61
N VAL A 414 3.20 -25.20 3.16
CA VAL A 414 3.09 -24.86 1.73
C VAL A 414 4.22 -23.93 1.31
N ASN A 415 4.97 -24.31 0.27
CA ASN A 415 5.94 -23.42 -0.38
C ASN A 415 5.24 -22.43 -1.32
N VAL A 416 4.87 -21.27 -0.80
CA VAL A 416 4.11 -20.26 -1.55
C VAL A 416 4.92 -19.66 -2.71
N GLU A 417 6.23 -19.43 -2.54
CA GLU A 417 7.07 -18.93 -3.62
C GLU A 417 7.05 -19.86 -4.83
N GLU A 418 7.11 -21.17 -4.59
CA GLU A 418 7.05 -22.17 -5.65
C GLU A 418 5.67 -22.20 -6.32
N GLN A 419 4.58 -22.09 -5.55
CA GLN A 419 3.24 -21.97 -6.11
C GLN A 419 3.12 -20.76 -7.06
N ILE A 420 3.66 -19.61 -6.65
CA ILE A 420 3.63 -18.40 -7.47
C ILE A 420 4.50 -18.55 -8.72
N LYS A 421 5.70 -19.13 -8.60
CA LYS A 421 6.58 -19.43 -9.76
C LYS A 421 5.90 -20.38 -10.76
N ASN A 422 4.99 -21.23 -10.32
CA ASN A 422 4.22 -22.12 -11.18
C ASN A 422 3.05 -21.43 -11.91
N MET A 423 2.70 -20.18 -11.59
CA MET A 423 1.68 -19.39 -12.29
C MET A 423 2.26 -18.75 -13.56
N ARG A 424 2.47 -19.58 -14.60
CA ARG A 424 3.14 -19.19 -15.86
C ARG A 424 2.42 -18.12 -16.68
N ASP A 425 1.15 -17.88 -16.39
CA ASP A 425 0.30 -16.88 -17.02
C ASP A 425 0.49 -15.45 -16.45
N LEU A 426 1.24 -15.32 -15.35
CA LEU A 426 1.54 -14.03 -14.75
C LEU A 426 2.83 -13.42 -15.31
N PRO A 427 2.87 -12.09 -15.54
CA PRO A 427 4.06 -11.39 -16.00
C PRO A 427 5.12 -11.32 -14.88
N MET A 428 6.05 -12.29 -14.86
CA MET A 428 7.04 -12.46 -13.79
C MET A 428 7.88 -11.21 -13.48
N GLY A 429 8.16 -10.36 -14.49
CA GLY A 429 8.90 -9.10 -14.26
C GLY A 429 8.19 -8.11 -13.32
N PHE A 430 6.87 -8.19 -13.17
CA PHE A 430 6.12 -7.42 -12.17
C PHE A 430 6.04 -8.14 -10.82
N MET A 431 6.13 -9.47 -10.82
CA MET A 431 5.96 -10.28 -9.63
C MET A 431 7.05 -10.02 -8.60
N ASP A 432 8.31 -9.83 -8.99
CA ASP A 432 9.39 -9.57 -8.02
C ASP A 432 9.10 -8.35 -7.12
N LYS A 433 8.58 -7.26 -7.71
CA LYS A 433 8.20 -6.05 -6.95
C LYS A 433 6.98 -6.29 -6.06
N ILE A 434 6.03 -7.09 -6.53
CA ILE A 434 4.82 -7.47 -5.79
C ILE A 434 5.22 -8.31 -4.57
N LEU A 435 5.97 -9.39 -4.79
CA LEU A 435 6.42 -10.31 -3.75
C LEU A 435 7.28 -9.59 -2.72
N TYR A 436 8.18 -8.72 -3.14
CA TYR A 436 8.94 -7.87 -2.22
C TYR A 436 8.03 -7.01 -1.32
N SER A 437 6.99 -6.37 -1.89
CA SER A 437 6.06 -5.56 -1.11
C SER A 437 5.21 -6.40 -0.14
N VAL A 438 4.85 -7.62 -0.53
CA VAL A 438 4.03 -8.56 0.27
C VAL A 438 4.86 -9.16 1.39
N GLU A 439 6.07 -9.61 1.11
CA GLU A 439 7.01 -10.14 2.09
C GLU A 439 7.36 -9.07 3.14
N LYS A 440 7.66 -7.84 2.70
CA LYS A 440 7.91 -6.72 3.63
C LYS A 440 6.71 -6.49 4.56
N PHE A 441 5.49 -6.50 4.02
CA PHE A 441 4.29 -6.37 4.85
C PHE A 441 4.17 -7.51 5.85
N ARG A 442 4.31 -8.75 5.37
CA ARG A 442 4.25 -9.98 6.19
C ARG A 442 5.22 -9.90 7.36
N THR A 443 6.48 -9.56 7.10
CA THR A 443 7.55 -9.48 8.12
C THR A 443 7.27 -8.41 9.17
N VAL A 444 6.83 -7.22 8.76
CA VAL A 444 6.62 -6.11 9.69
C VAL A 444 5.35 -6.32 10.53
N VAL A 445 4.28 -6.84 9.95
CA VAL A 445 3.02 -7.12 10.67
C VAL A 445 3.18 -8.32 11.60
N SER A 446 3.87 -9.37 11.17
CA SER A 446 4.04 -10.58 11.99
C SER A 446 4.94 -10.36 13.21
N GLY A 447 5.82 -9.34 13.16
CA GLY A 447 6.66 -8.91 14.29
C GLY A 447 5.93 -8.13 15.38
N VAL A 448 4.64 -7.82 15.21
CA VAL A 448 3.83 -7.10 16.18
C VAL A 448 2.82 -8.05 16.81
N ARG A 449 2.91 -8.24 18.13
CA ARG A 449 1.91 -8.99 18.87
C ARG A 449 0.64 -8.16 18.96
N LYS A 450 -0.51 -8.77 18.67
CA LYS A 450 -1.81 -8.12 18.79
C LYS A 450 -2.71 -8.87 19.76
N ARG A 451 -3.44 -8.13 20.60
CA ARG A 451 -4.47 -8.67 21.49
C ARG A 451 -5.61 -7.68 21.70
N SER A 452 -6.77 -8.22 22.04
CA SER A 452 -7.95 -7.46 22.46
C SER A 452 -7.84 -7.16 23.97
N VAL A 453 -8.16 -5.93 24.41
CA VAL A 453 -8.01 -5.50 25.82
C VAL A 453 -9.21 -4.75 26.36
#